data_AF-A0AAJ8LCW9-F1
#
_entry.id   AF-A0AAJ8LCW9-F1
#
_cell.length_a   1.000
_cell.length_b   1.000
_cell.length_c   1.000
_cell.angle_alpha   90.00
_cell.angle_beta   90.00
_cell.angle_gamma   90.00
#
_symmetry.space_group_name_H-M   'P 1'
#
loop_
_entity.id
_entity.type
_entity.pdbx_description
1 polymer ?
#
loop_
_entity_poly.entity_id
_entity_poly.type
_entity_poly.pdbx_seq_one_letter_code
_entity_poly.pdbx_strand_id
1 'polypeptide(L)'
;MHYISTVYYRIQSRYGFLDWLSIQNWQFKHRYLCALQPLSDINIEQQDDIARAIDEHFGAFFLWMLYGLGAKLCENDPGIIPVSHEVYFDTALRHFTPLSTIQSLTTVQALLLLIVYTFRHTSSELSLWHTGGLAIRSAIELGLHRKIRLKDIRESDPRA
;
A
#
# COMPACT_ATOMS: atom_id res chain seq x y z
N MET A 1 10.90 13.75 5.91
CA MET A 1 10.27 13.43 7.22
C MET A 1 8.89 14.06 7.42
N HIS A 2 8.58 15.19 6.77
CA HIS A 2 7.27 15.84 6.94
C HIS A 2 6.09 15.00 6.40
N TYR A 3 6.18 14.47 5.17
CA TYR A 3 5.06 13.79 4.50
C TYR A 3 4.49 12.58 5.25
N ILE A 4 5.34 11.65 5.69
CA ILE A 4 4.90 10.45 6.43
C ILE A 4 4.20 10.86 7.74
N SER A 5 4.75 11.84 8.47
CA SER A 5 4.13 12.37 9.69
C SER A 5 2.77 12.99 9.39
N THR A 6 2.63 13.76 8.31
CA THR A 6 1.36 14.33 7.88
C THR A 6 0.32 13.25 7.57
N VAL A 7 0.72 12.18 6.87
CA VAL A 7 -0.18 11.05 6.59
C VAL A 7 -0.61 10.35 7.88
N TYR A 8 0.31 10.15 8.84
CA TYR A 8 -0.03 9.58 10.14
C TYR A 8 -1.13 10.38 10.85
N TYR A 9 -0.91 11.69 11.00
CA TYR A 9 -1.84 12.56 11.73
C TYR A 9 -3.17 12.76 11.01
N ARG A 10 -3.20 12.85 9.68
CA ARG A 10 -4.42 13.16 8.92
C ARG A 10 -5.21 11.92 8.48
N ILE A 11 -4.55 10.78 8.27
CA ILE A 11 -5.17 9.55 7.73
C ILE A 11 -5.18 8.43 8.75
N GLN A 12 -4.01 8.02 9.24
CA GLN A 12 -3.89 6.83 10.08
C GLN A 12 -4.68 6.97 11.38
N SER A 13 -4.66 8.16 11.99
CA SER A 13 -5.45 8.50 13.18
C SER A 13 -6.96 8.28 13.02
N ARG A 14 -7.48 8.33 11.78
CA ARG A 14 -8.91 8.20 11.49
C ARG A 14 -9.30 6.80 11.00
N TYR A 15 -8.45 6.17 10.19
CA TYR A 15 -8.81 4.96 9.45
C TYR A 15 -8.01 3.72 9.82
N GLY A 16 -6.96 3.81 10.65
CA GLY A 16 -6.33 2.69 11.38
C GLY A 16 -5.98 1.43 10.59
N PHE A 17 -5.88 1.49 9.26
CA PHE A 17 -5.77 0.30 8.41
C PHE A 17 -4.33 -0.06 8.07
N LEU A 18 -3.39 0.87 8.20
CA LEU A 18 -1.98 0.61 7.91
C LEU A 18 -1.27 0.04 9.14
N ASP A 19 -0.33 -0.88 8.92
CA ASP A 19 0.62 -1.28 9.95
C ASP A 19 1.79 -0.27 10.00
N TRP A 20 1.70 0.64 10.98
CA TRP A 20 2.70 1.69 11.13
C TRP A 20 4.07 1.16 11.55
N LEU A 21 4.14 0.04 12.26
CA LEU A 21 5.41 -0.52 12.70
C LEU A 21 6.22 -1.01 11.49
N SER A 22 5.57 -1.74 10.59
CA SER A 22 6.17 -2.17 9.32
C SER A 22 6.58 -0.97 8.46
N ILE A 23 5.75 0.06 8.37
CA ILE A 23 6.09 1.30 7.66
C ILE A 23 7.34 1.98 8.24
N GLN A 24 7.46 2.07 9.57
CA GLN A 24 8.65 2.66 10.20
C GLN A 24 9.92 1.82 9.91
N ASN A 25 9.79 0.49 9.90
CA ASN A 25 10.90 -0.40 9.55
C ASN A 25 11.33 -0.22 8.09
N TRP A 26 10.39 -0.17 7.15
CA TRP A 26 10.67 0.13 5.75
C TRP A 26 11.26 1.54 5.59
N GLN A 27 10.77 2.51 6.36
CA GLN A 27 11.30 3.87 6.35
C GLN A 27 12.76 3.91 6.79
N PHE A 28 13.21 3.07 7.72
CA PHE A 28 14.63 2.98 8.06
C PHE A 28 15.48 2.53 6.85
N LYS A 29 14.91 1.66 6.00
CA LYS A 29 15.53 1.15 4.77
C LYS A 29 15.17 1.96 3.52
N HIS A 30 14.60 3.16 3.65
CA HIS A 30 14.00 3.90 2.54
C HIS A 30 14.95 4.11 1.35
N ARG A 31 16.26 4.32 1.61
CA ARG A 31 17.24 4.53 0.53
C ARG A 31 17.37 3.33 -0.39
N TYR A 32 17.31 2.13 0.19
CA TYR A 32 17.38 0.88 -0.56
C TYR A 32 16.05 0.64 -1.27
N LEU A 33 14.93 0.71 -0.54
CA LEU A 33 13.60 0.39 -1.08
C LEU A 33 13.16 1.36 -2.20
N CYS A 34 13.44 2.65 -2.06
CA CYS A 34 13.13 3.63 -3.11
C CYS A 34 14.07 3.54 -4.32
N ALA A 35 15.21 2.84 -4.21
CA ALA A 35 16.12 2.60 -5.33
C ALA A 35 15.80 1.31 -6.09
N LEU A 36 14.88 0.49 -5.59
CA LEU A 36 14.47 -0.74 -6.25
C LEU A 36 13.79 -0.42 -7.58
N GLN A 37 14.09 -1.23 -8.60
CA GLN A 37 13.32 -1.22 -9.83
C GLN A 37 12.03 -2.02 -9.63
N PRO A 38 10.93 -1.67 -10.33
CA PRO A 38 9.70 -2.48 -10.31
C PRO A 38 9.97 -3.92 -10.76
N LEU A 39 9.25 -4.89 -10.17
CA LEU A 39 9.31 -6.30 -10.57
C LEU A 39 8.81 -6.43 -12.01
N SER A 40 9.64 -6.94 -12.92
CA SER A 40 9.26 -7.20 -14.31
C SER A 40 8.71 -8.62 -14.51
N ASP A 41 9.31 -9.64 -13.91
CA ASP A 41 8.85 -11.04 -13.95
C ASP A 41 9.34 -11.79 -12.70
N ILE A 42 8.45 -12.48 -11.97
CA ILE A 42 8.82 -13.33 -10.81
C ILE A 42 9.37 -14.66 -11.33
N ASN A 43 10.61 -14.66 -11.84
CA ASN A 43 11.37 -15.88 -12.14
C ASN A 43 12.37 -16.15 -11.01
N ILE A 44 11.86 -16.48 -9.82
CA ILE A 44 12.71 -16.74 -8.65
C ILE A 44 12.52 -18.21 -8.25
N GLU A 45 13.62 -18.96 -8.18
CA GLU A 45 13.61 -20.41 -7.99
C GLU A 45 13.50 -20.85 -6.52
N GLN A 46 13.58 -19.92 -5.55
CA GLN A 46 13.55 -20.20 -4.10
C GLN A 46 12.44 -19.43 -3.38
N GLN A 47 11.63 -20.16 -2.60
CA GLN A 47 10.44 -19.64 -1.91
C GLN A 47 10.75 -18.53 -0.88
N ASP A 48 11.85 -18.65 -0.14
CA ASP A 48 12.23 -17.68 0.90
C ASP A 48 12.71 -16.35 0.30
N ASP A 49 13.40 -16.41 -0.84
CA ASP A 49 13.84 -15.22 -1.57
C ASP A 49 12.65 -14.50 -2.23
N ILE A 50 11.64 -15.25 -2.70
CA ILE A 50 10.38 -14.69 -3.20
C ILE A 50 9.66 -13.90 -2.11
N ALA A 51 9.50 -14.48 -0.92
CA ALA A 51 8.79 -13.83 0.18
C ALA A 51 9.48 -12.53 0.61
N ARG A 52 10.81 -12.51 0.66
CA ARG A 52 11.60 -11.30 0.93
C ARG A 52 11.43 -10.25 -0.14
N ALA A 53 11.54 -10.63 -1.42
CA ALA A 53 11.35 -9.70 -2.53
C ALA A 53 9.94 -9.09 -2.51
N ILE A 54 8.92 -9.89 -2.24
CA ILE A 54 7.53 -9.41 -2.10
C ILE A 54 7.43 -8.36 -0.97
N ASP A 55 8.00 -8.62 0.21
CA ASP A 55 8.00 -7.65 1.32
C ASP A 55 8.72 -6.35 0.97
N GLU A 56 9.88 -6.44 0.31
CA GLU A 56 10.66 -5.29 -0.11
C GLU A 56 9.89 -4.43 -1.13
N HIS A 57 9.20 -5.05 -2.09
CA HIS A 57 8.38 -4.33 -3.07
C HIS A 57 7.07 -3.78 -2.47
N PHE A 58 6.45 -4.46 -1.50
CA PHE A 58 5.37 -3.85 -0.72
C PHE A 58 5.87 -2.64 0.04
N GLY A 59 7.04 -2.74 0.69
CA GLY A 59 7.69 -1.62 1.37
C GLY A 59 7.94 -0.44 0.44
N ALA A 60 8.50 -0.69 -0.75
CA ALA A 60 8.69 0.34 -1.78
C ALA A 60 7.38 0.99 -2.19
N PHE A 61 6.34 0.18 -2.48
CA PHE A 61 4.99 0.69 -2.78
C PHE A 61 4.44 1.58 -1.66
N PHE A 62 4.44 1.12 -0.41
CA PHE A 62 3.88 1.88 0.70
C PHE A 62 4.65 3.19 0.91
N LEU A 63 5.98 3.18 0.84
CA LEU A 63 6.76 4.40 0.99
C LEU A 63 6.47 5.41 -0.12
N TRP A 64 6.49 4.99 -1.39
CA TRP A 64 6.14 5.87 -2.51
C TRP A 64 4.71 6.39 -2.42
N MET A 65 3.74 5.55 -2.05
CA MET A 65 2.36 5.98 -1.81
C MET A 65 2.24 7.00 -0.67
N LEU A 66 2.93 6.79 0.45
CA LEU A 66 2.90 7.71 1.59
C LEU A 66 3.56 9.04 1.26
N TYR A 67 4.61 9.04 0.44
CA TYR A 67 5.20 10.27 -0.08
C TYR A 67 4.27 11.00 -1.04
N GLY A 68 3.64 10.29 -1.98
CA GLY A 68 2.64 10.86 -2.90
C GLY A 68 1.42 11.42 -2.16
N LEU A 69 0.83 10.64 -1.26
CA LEU A 69 -0.31 11.06 -0.47
C LEU A 69 0.05 12.22 0.47
N GLY A 70 1.22 12.16 1.12
CA GLY A 70 1.70 13.24 1.96
C GLY A 70 1.95 14.53 1.19
N ALA A 71 2.56 14.45 0.00
CA ALA A 71 2.71 15.60 -0.91
C ALA A 71 1.35 16.16 -1.30
N LYS A 72 0.37 15.32 -1.65
CA LYS A 72 -1.00 15.76 -1.97
C LYS A 72 -1.68 16.47 -0.81
N LEU A 73 -1.50 15.96 0.41
CA LEU A 73 -2.08 16.56 1.61
C LEU A 73 -1.46 17.92 1.95
N CYS A 74 -0.21 18.15 1.56
CA CYS A 74 0.55 19.36 1.83
C CYS A 74 0.47 20.39 0.69
N GLU A 75 -0.20 20.08 -0.43
CA GLU A 75 -0.23 20.92 -1.64
C GLU A 75 -0.74 22.34 -1.38
N ASN A 76 -1.67 22.49 -0.42
CA ASN A 76 -2.25 23.77 -0.04
C ASN A 76 -1.58 24.42 1.19
N ASP A 77 -0.52 23.81 1.75
CA ASP A 77 0.15 24.37 2.92
C ASP A 77 1.13 25.48 2.49
N PRO A 78 0.97 26.73 3.00
CA PRO A 78 1.68 27.91 2.48
C PRO A 78 3.21 27.91 2.70
N GLY A 79 3.73 26.96 3.48
CA GLY A 79 5.15 26.83 3.80
C GLY A 79 5.89 25.72 3.04
N ILE A 80 5.22 25.01 2.12
CA ILE A 80 5.78 23.84 1.45
C ILE A 80 5.79 24.07 -0.05
N ILE A 81 6.93 23.82 -0.69
CA ILE A 81 7.04 23.87 -2.15
C ILE A 81 6.20 22.71 -2.72
N PRO A 82 5.23 22.98 -3.60
CA PRO A 82 4.42 21.93 -4.21
C PRO A 82 5.33 20.97 -4.99
N VAL A 83 5.21 19.67 -4.69
CA VAL A 83 5.89 18.60 -5.40
C VAL A 83 4.83 17.78 -6.14
N SER A 84 5.12 17.34 -7.35
CA SER A 84 4.20 16.48 -8.11
C SER A 84 3.99 15.16 -7.38
N HIS A 85 2.83 15.05 -6.74
CA HIS A 85 2.40 13.84 -6.04
C HIS A 85 2.14 12.68 -7.00
N GLU A 86 1.85 12.98 -8.28
CA GLU A 86 1.59 12.01 -9.34
C GLU A 86 2.83 11.16 -9.64
N VAL A 87 4.03 11.75 -9.66
CA VAL A 87 5.28 11.01 -9.90
C VAL A 87 5.51 9.92 -8.85
N TYR A 88 5.24 10.25 -7.58
CA TYR A 88 5.34 9.29 -6.48
C TYR A 88 4.28 8.19 -6.59
N PHE A 89 3.06 8.58 -6.95
CA PHE A 89 1.94 7.65 -7.13
C PHE A 89 2.18 6.67 -8.28
N ASP A 90 2.61 7.15 -9.45
CA ASP A 90 2.91 6.31 -10.61
C ASP A 90 4.04 5.32 -10.31
N THR A 91 5.07 5.79 -9.61
CA THR A 91 6.17 4.92 -9.17
C THR A 91 5.67 3.85 -8.23
N ALA A 92 4.82 4.20 -7.26
CA ALA A 92 4.22 3.22 -6.36
C ALA A 92 3.39 2.18 -7.12
N LEU A 93 2.54 2.62 -8.05
CA LEU A 93 1.71 1.73 -8.85
C LEU A 93 2.54 0.70 -9.63
N ARG A 94 3.69 1.10 -10.19
CA ARG A 94 4.59 0.15 -10.87
C ARG A 94 5.09 -0.97 -9.95
N HIS A 95 5.36 -0.68 -8.67
CA HIS A 95 5.71 -1.71 -7.69
C HIS A 95 4.50 -2.57 -7.27
N PHE A 96 3.29 -2.01 -7.25
CA PHE A 96 2.08 -2.72 -6.82
C PHE A 96 1.45 -3.61 -7.87
N THR A 97 1.48 -3.24 -9.16
CA THR A 97 0.87 -4.01 -10.24
C THR A 97 1.21 -5.52 -10.18
N PRO A 98 2.48 -5.94 -10.07
CA PRO A 98 2.82 -7.36 -9.96
C PRO A 98 2.38 -8.01 -8.64
N LEU A 99 2.20 -7.22 -7.57
CA LEU A 99 1.78 -7.70 -6.25
C LEU A 99 0.27 -7.79 -6.08
N SER A 100 -0.50 -7.13 -6.97
CA SER A 100 -1.96 -6.99 -6.85
C SER A 100 -2.72 -8.32 -6.89
N THR A 101 -2.10 -9.37 -7.43
CA THR A 101 -2.65 -10.73 -7.51
C THR A 101 -2.44 -11.54 -6.24
N ILE A 102 -1.56 -11.09 -5.32
CA ILE A 102 -1.27 -11.80 -4.08
C ILE A 102 -2.43 -11.61 -3.11
N GLN A 103 -3.03 -12.70 -2.66
CA GLN A 103 -4.08 -12.67 -1.63
C GLN A 103 -3.45 -12.54 -0.25
N SER A 104 -3.33 -11.30 0.23
CA SER A 104 -2.75 -11.02 1.55
C SER A 104 -3.38 -9.79 2.20
N LEU A 105 -3.26 -9.68 3.53
CA LEU A 105 -3.74 -8.51 4.26
C LEU A 105 -3.03 -7.23 3.78
N THR A 106 -1.74 -7.31 3.46
CA THR A 106 -0.96 -6.19 2.93
C THR A 106 -1.50 -5.71 1.58
N THR A 107 -1.98 -6.62 0.72
CA THR A 107 -2.68 -6.26 -0.53
C THR A 107 -3.97 -5.49 -0.24
N VAL A 108 -4.77 -5.91 0.73
CA VAL A 108 -6.00 -5.17 1.11
C VAL A 108 -5.65 -3.77 1.63
N GLN A 109 -4.63 -3.65 2.48
CA GLN A 109 -4.14 -2.37 2.98
C GLN A 109 -3.63 -1.46 1.85
N ALA A 110 -2.94 -2.03 0.87
CA ALA A 110 -2.47 -1.32 -0.32
C ALA A 110 -3.62 -0.80 -1.17
N LEU A 111 -4.64 -1.62 -1.42
CA LEU A 111 -5.84 -1.22 -2.16
C LEU A 111 -6.62 -0.12 -1.43
N LEU A 112 -6.76 -0.22 -0.11
CA LEU A 112 -7.37 0.85 0.71
C LEU A 112 -6.58 2.16 0.61
N LEU A 113 -5.24 2.10 0.59
CA LEU A 113 -4.41 3.30 0.43
C LEU A 113 -4.58 3.94 -0.95
N LEU A 114 -4.70 3.13 -2.01
CA LEU A 114 -5.01 3.60 -3.36
C LEU A 114 -6.37 4.31 -3.41
N ILE A 115 -7.40 3.70 -2.82
CA ILE A 115 -8.75 4.29 -2.71
C ILE A 115 -8.69 5.66 -2.00
N VAL A 116 -7.99 5.73 -0.88
CA VAL A 116 -7.80 6.97 -0.09
C VAL A 116 -7.09 8.06 -0.90
N TYR A 117 -6.13 7.69 -1.76
CA TYR A 117 -5.47 8.63 -2.67
C TYR A 117 -6.42 9.10 -3.79
N THR A 118 -7.10 8.18 -4.48
CA THR A 118 -8.03 8.51 -5.59
C THR A 118 -9.17 9.42 -5.13
N PHE A 119 -9.67 9.27 -3.91
CA PHE A 119 -10.65 10.22 -3.35
C PHE A 119 -10.14 11.67 -3.27
N ARG A 120 -8.83 11.88 -3.14
CA ARG A 120 -8.21 13.21 -3.06
C ARG A 120 -7.67 13.70 -4.40
N HIS A 121 -7.57 12.81 -5.38
CA HIS A 121 -7.09 13.11 -6.71
C HIS A 121 -8.00 12.43 -7.74
N THR A 122 -9.13 13.09 -8.00
CA THR A 122 -10.21 12.59 -8.87
C THR A 122 -9.79 12.42 -10.33
N SER A 123 -8.69 13.06 -10.76
CA SER A 123 -8.11 12.91 -12.10
C SER A 123 -7.24 11.67 -12.27
N SER A 124 -7.10 10.82 -11.25
CA SER A 124 -6.36 9.57 -11.35
C SER A 124 -7.01 8.63 -12.38
N GLU A 125 -6.19 7.97 -13.21
CA GLU A 125 -6.64 6.94 -14.15
C GLU A 125 -7.27 5.71 -13.45
N LEU A 126 -7.06 5.56 -12.13
CA LEU A 126 -7.64 4.48 -11.35
C LEU A 126 -9.15 4.66 -11.18
N SER A 127 -9.90 3.64 -11.59
CA SER A 127 -11.33 3.57 -11.32
C SER A 127 -11.59 3.17 -9.86
N LEU A 128 -12.03 4.15 -9.06
CA LEU A 128 -12.41 3.96 -7.66
C LEU A 128 -13.38 2.78 -7.44
N TRP A 129 -14.34 2.60 -8.35
CA TRP A 129 -15.29 1.49 -8.29
C TRP A 129 -14.59 0.13 -8.42
N HIS A 130 -13.68 0.00 -9.39
CA HIS A 130 -12.95 -1.24 -9.61
C HIS A 130 -11.98 -1.53 -8.46
N THR A 131 -11.19 -0.54 -8.02
CA THR A 131 -10.25 -0.70 -6.89
C THR A 131 -11.01 -1.00 -5.59
N GLY A 132 -12.13 -0.33 -5.35
CA GLY A 132 -13.03 -0.59 -4.22
C GLY A 132 -13.60 -2.00 -4.24
N GLY A 133 -14.10 -2.45 -5.39
CA GLY A 133 -14.60 -3.82 -5.56
C GLY A 133 -13.52 -4.87 -5.33
N LEU A 134 -12.30 -4.64 -5.82
CA LEU A 134 -11.16 -5.53 -5.60
C LEU A 134 -10.79 -5.60 -4.11
N ALA A 135 -10.72 -4.46 -3.42
CA ALA A 135 -10.41 -4.42 -1.99
C ALA A 135 -11.42 -5.23 -1.15
N ILE A 136 -12.72 -5.06 -1.45
CA ILE A 136 -13.79 -5.80 -0.76
C ILE A 136 -13.69 -7.29 -1.05
N ARG A 137 -13.51 -7.68 -2.32
CA ARG A 137 -13.36 -9.09 -2.71
C ARG A 137 -12.17 -9.73 -1.99
N SER A 138 -10.99 -9.10 -2.02
CA SER A 138 -9.80 -9.62 -1.34
C SER A 138 -10.00 -9.71 0.18
N ALA A 139 -10.69 -8.75 0.80
CA ALA A 139 -11.02 -8.82 2.22
C ALA A 139 -11.97 -9.98 2.55
N ILE A 140 -12.92 -10.28 1.66
CA ILE A 140 -13.85 -11.40 1.82
C ILE A 140 -13.13 -12.74 1.63
N GLU A 141 -12.30 -12.88 0.60
CA GLU A 141 -11.50 -14.08 0.32
C GLU A 141 -10.57 -14.42 1.49
N LEU A 142 -9.96 -13.41 2.13
CA LEU A 142 -9.18 -13.60 3.36
C LEU A 142 -10.04 -13.89 4.60
N GLY A 143 -11.36 -13.84 4.48
CA GLY A 143 -12.29 -14.06 5.58
C GLY A 143 -12.32 -12.94 6.62
N LEU A 144 -11.88 -11.71 6.29
CA LEU A 144 -11.82 -10.58 7.23
C LEU A 144 -13.20 -10.19 7.78
N HIS A 145 -14.27 -10.55 7.06
CA HIS A 145 -15.65 -10.37 7.48
C HIS A 145 -16.07 -11.30 8.64
N ARG A 146 -15.31 -12.36 8.91
CA ARG A 146 -15.58 -13.31 9.99
C ARG A 146 -15.00 -12.78 11.30
N LYS A 147 -15.74 -12.93 12.40
CA LYS A 147 -15.30 -12.55 13.76
C LYS A 147 -14.32 -13.58 14.36
N ILE A 148 -13.36 -14.05 13.57
CA ILE A 148 -12.34 -15.02 13.97
C ILE A 148 -11.05 -14.24 14.21
N ARG A 149 -10.59 -14.20 15.47
CA ARG A 149 -9.42 -13.40 15.87
C ARG A 149 -8.08 -13.99 15.43
N LEU A 150 -8.01 -15.31 15.20
CA LEU A 150 -6.78 -16.01 14.87
C LEU A 150 -6.66 -16.22 13.36
N LYS A 151 -5.53 -15.78 12.79
CA LYS A 151 -5.24 -15.87 11.36
C LYS A 151 -5.27 -17.31 10.85
N ASP A 152 -4.60 -18.22 11.57
CA ASP A 152 -4.49 -19.63 11.15
C ASP A 152 -5.84 -20.35 11.15
N ILE A 153 -6.71 -20.02 12.12
CA ILE A 153 -8.08 -20.54 12.20
C ILE A 153 -8.94 -19.98 11.07
N ARG A 154 -8.71 -18.72 10.68
CA ARG A 154 -9.45 -18.07 9.59
C ARG A 154 -9.05 -18.65 8.23
N GLU A 155 -7.77 -18.92 8.01
CA GLU A 155 -7.26 -19.47 6.75
C GLU A 155 -7.55 -20.98 6.60
N SER A 156 -7.74 -21.70 7.71
CA SER A 156 -8.04 -23.15 7.71
C SER A 156 -9.54 -23.50 7.77
N ASP A 157 -10.44 -22.52 7.86
CA ASP A 157 -11.89 -22.76 7.97
C ASP A 157 -12.47 -23.24 6.62
N PRO A 158 -12.99 -24.49 6.53
CA PRO A 158 -13.39 -25.14 5.27
C PRO A 158 -14.67 -24.56 4.65
N ARG A 159 -15.22 -23.48 5.20
CA ARG A 159 -16.38 -22.75 4.65
C ARG A 159 -15.99 -21.70 3.58
N ALA A 160 -14.84 -21.86 2.95
CA ALA A 160 -14.41 -21.07 1.79
C ALA A 160 -15.22 -21.43 0.54
#